data_AF-A0A4V2VYG3-F1
#
_entry.id   AF-A0A4V2VYG3-F1
#
_cell.length_a   1.000
_cell.length_b   1.000
_cell.length_c   1.000
_cell.angle_alpha   90.00
_cell.angle_beta   90.00
_cell.angle_gamma   90.00
#
_symmetry.space_group_name_H-M   'P 1'
#
loop_
_entity.id
_entity.type
_entity.pdbx_description
1 polymer ?
#
loop_
_entity_poly.entity_id
_entity_poly.type
_entity_poly.pdbx_seq_one_letter_code
_entity_poly.pdbx_strand_id
1 'polypeptide(L)'
;MHTRILAWLRSSGPTWQYKRIWLDALIVTLCLNALAWLIFAKLGMPTSVIFAEDGPIEDLQSLSLAITALLGIVAATKTRILARFVATALTCISVVFFAREMPICRGSVTVYCVSKTWLPIIIAAAVLILLIATIVFEYRHRGGISRAIHPRLSWPLGFAAVVLGLSQLAEQLDIVVMEESLESYGFMILTFSAAWIFRFSRSQQVEPLGKRAKASLTRFKHSLSNH
;
A
#
# COMPACT_ATOMS: atom_id res chain seq x y z
N MET A 1 14.44 4.96 -29.02
CA MET A 1 13.91 4.67 -27.65
C MET A 1 12.78 5.62 -27.27
N HIS A 2 12.94 6.94 -27.45
CA HIS A 2 11.89 7.95 -27.19
C HIS A 2 10.54 7.71 -27.88
N THR A 3 10.53 7.31 -29.15
CA THR A 3 9.31 7.04 -29.91
C THR A 3 8.48 5.89 -29.34
N ARG A 4 9.12 4.86 -28.77
CA ARG A 4 8.44 3.73 -28.12
C ARG A 4 7.81 4.12 -26.78
N ILE A 5 8.48 4.97 -25.99
CA ILE A 5 7.95 5.47 -24.71
C ILE A 5 6.75 6.39 -24.97
N LEU A 6 6.85 7.31 -25.93
CA LEU A 6 5.74 8.19 -26.31
C LEU A 6 4.55 7.40 -26.85
N ALA A 7 4.80 6.37 -27.67
CA ALA A 7 3.75 5.47 -28.14
C ALA A 7 3.08 4.72 -26.99
N TRP A 8 3.86 4.23 -26.02
CA TRP A 8 3.33 3.57 -24.83
C TRP A 8 2.49 4.53 -23.96
N LEU A 9 2.97 5.74 -23.68
CA LEU A 9 2.23 6.76 -22.92
C LEU A 9 0.91 7.15 -23.58
N ARG A 10 0.87 7.16 -24.93
CA ARG A 10 -0.34 7.48 -25.70
C ARG A 10 -1.29 6.29 -25.84
N SER A 11 -0.82 5.06 -25.59
CA SER A 11 -1.64 3.85 -25.75
C SER A 11 -2.85 3.84 -24.81
N SER A 12 -3.93 3.16 -25.20
CA SER A 12 -5.13 2.95 -24.38
C SER A 12 -4.90 1.89 -23.30
N GLY A 13 -3.87 2.10 -22.47
CA GLY A 13 -3.52 1.23 -21.35
C GLY A 13 -4.61 1.16 -20.27
N PRO A 14 -4.46 0.24 -19.29
CA PRO A 14 -5.36 0.17 -18.15
C PRO A 14 -5.40 1.52 -17.41
N THR A 15 -6.58 1.87 -16.91
CA THR A 15 -6.82 3.17 -16.27
C THR A 15 -7.45 2.96 -14.90
N TRP A 16 -6.93 3.67 -13.91
CA TRP A 16 -7.52 3.75 -12.59
C TRP A 16 -8.80 4.60 -12.65
N GLN A 17 -9.94 4.01 -12.30
CA GLN A 17 -11.24 4.66 -12.53
C GLN A 17 -11.59 5.70 -11.46
N TYR A 18 -11.01 5.57 -10.26
CA TYR A 18 -11.31 6.48 -9.16
C TYR A 18 -10.44 7.74 -9.22
N LYS A 19 -10.92 8.74 -9.96
CA LYS A 19 -10.17 9.97 -10.25
C LYS A 19 -10.05 10.94 -9.06
N ARG A 20 -10.98 10.88 -8.09
CA ARG A 20 -11.05 11.79 -6.95
C ARG A 20 -10.30 11.30 -5.71
N ILE A 21 -9.54 10.22 -5.82
CA ILE A 21 -8.86 9.60 -4.67
C ILE A 21 -7.99 10.57 -3.89
N TRP A 22 -7.30 11.48 -4.57
CA TRP A 22 -6.44 12.49 -3.95
C TRP A 22 -7.26 13.46 -3.10
N LEU A 23 -8.39 13.95 -3.61
CA LEU A 23 -9.24 14.90 -2.92
C LEU A 23 -9.96 14.23 -1.75
N ASP A 24 -10.52 13.05 -1.97
CA ASP A 24 -11.26 12.33 -0.93
C ASP A 24 -10.30 11.90 0.19
N ALA A 25 -9.08 11.46 -0.14
CA ALA A 25 -8.04 11.19 0.84
C ALA A 25 -7.64 12.46 1.60
N LEU A 26 -7.46 13.60 0.91
CA LEU A 26 -7.08 14.87 1.55
C LEU A 26 -8.15 15.32 2.55
N ILE A 27 -9.42 15.31 2.14
CA ILE A 27 -10.54 15.70 3.00
C ILE A 27 -10.58 14.81 4.24
N VAL A 28 -10.49 13.48 4.07
CA VAL A 28 -10.53 12.55 5.19
C VAL A 28 -9.31 12.71 6.11
N THR A 29 -8.11 12.88 5.58
CA THR A 29 -6.91 13.15 6.39
C THR A 29 -7.07 14.44 7.19
N LEU A 30 -7.51 15.53 6.58
CA LEU A 30 -7.73 16.80 7.29
C LEU A 30 -8.78 16.65 8.39
N CYS A 31 -9.91 15.98 8.11
CA CYS A 31 -10.94 15.73 9.10
C CYS A 31 -10.45 14.84 10.25
N LEU A 32 -9.72 13.75 9.96
CA LEU A 32 -9.21 12.84 10.97
C LEU A 32 -8.14 13.50 11.84
N ASN A 33 -7.17 14.19 11.25
CA ASN A 33 -6.11 14.85 12.00
C ASN A 33 -6.67 16.00 12.85
N ALA A 34 -7.61 16.79 12.32
CA ALA A 34 -8.29 17.83 13.10
C ALA A 34 -9.11 17.24 14.25
N LEU A 35 -9.87 16.16 14.01
CA LEU A 35 -10.65 15.49 15.04
C LEU A 35 -9.76 14.89 16.12
N ALA A 36 -8.69 14.19 15.73
CA ALA A 36 -7.72 13.63 16.65
C ALA A 36 -7.08 14.73 17.50
N TRP A 37 -6.60 15.79 16.86
CA TRP A 37 -6.04 16.95 17.57
C TRP A 37 -7.02 17.55 18.57
N LEU A 38 -8.29 17.76 18.19
CA LEU A 38 -9.32 18.28 19.09
C LEU A 38 -9.55 17.37 20.30
N ILE A 39 -9.66 16.06 20.08
CA ILE A 39 -9.88 15.08 21.15
C ILE A 39 -8.70 15.09 22.12
N PHE A 40 -7.47 14.96 21.60
CA PHE A 40 -6.27 14.86 22.43
C PHE A 40 -5.88 16.17 23.10
N ALA A 41 -6.11 17.32 22.46
CA ALA A 41 -5.94 18.62 23.09
C ALA A 41 -6.93 18.80 24.25
N LYS A 42 -8.17 18.30 24.13
CA LYS A 42 -9.15 18.31 25.23
C LYS A 42 -8.75 17.40 26.40
N LEU A 43 -7.94 16.37 26.14
CA LEU A 43 -7.34 15.52 27.16
C LEU A 43 -6.07 16.13 27.79
N GLY A 44 -5.71 17.35 27.39
CA GLY A 44 -4.57 18.09 27.96
C GLY A 44 -3.22 17.80 27.29
N MET A 45 -3.19 17.08 26.17
CA MET A 45 -1.95 16.82 25.44
C MET A 45 -1.56 18.03 24.58
N PRO A 46 -0.31 18.53 24.68
CA PRO A 46 0.15 19.60 23.82
C PRO A 46 0.32 19.10 22.38
N THR A 47 0.20 19.99 21.39
CA THR A 47 0.36 19.65 19.96
C THR A 47 1.68 18.93 19.67
N SER A 48 2.76 19.30 20.36
CA SER A 48 4.07 18.65 20.22
C SER A 48 4.08 17.17 20.64
N VAL A 49 3.18 16.73 21.52
CA VAL A 49 3.02 15.33 21.93
C VAL A 49 2.01 14.61 21.02
N ILE A 50 0.99 15.32 20.54
CA ILE A 50 -0.02 14.75 19.63
C ILE A 50 0.63 14.30 18.31
N PHE A 51 1.57 15.11 17.81
CA PHE A 51 2.33 14.87 16.59
C PHE A 51 3.76 14.38 16.91
N ALA A 52 4.08 13.97 18.13
CA ALA A 52 5.39 13.39 18.40
C ALA A 52 5.51 12.02 17.72
N GLU A 53 6.76 11.59 17.52
CA GLU A 53 7.13 10.18 17.37
C GLU A 53 6.49 9.32 18.46
N ASP A 54 5.95 8.16 18.08
CA ASP A 54 5.08 7.28 18.87
C ASP A 54 3.80 7.97 19.37
N GLY A 55 3.36 9.03 18.68
CA GLY A 55 2.23 9.87 19.07
C GLY A 55 0.87 9.35 18.60
N PRO A 56 -0.24 9.92 19.11
CA PRO A 56 -1.58 9.49 18.72
C PRO A 56 -1.92 9.63 17.22
N ILE A 57 -1.26 10.56 16.51
CA ILE A 57 -1.44 10.67 15.05
C ILE A 57 -0.81 9.46 14.36
N GLU A 58 0.42 9.08 14.72
CA GLU A 58 1.10 7.90 14.21
C GLU A 58 0.32 6.60 14.48
N ASP A 59 -0.34 6.48 15.65
CA ASP A 59 -1.25 5.34 15.93
C ASP A 59 -2.39 5.24 14.89
N LEU A 60 -2.98 6.37 14.50
CA LEU A 60 -4.03 6.41 13.47
C LEU A 60 -3.47 6.08 12.09
N GLN A 61 -2.24 6.50 11.81
CA GLN A 61 -1.51 6.15 10.59
C GLN A 61 -1.30 4.64 10.51
N SER A 62 -0.76 4.04 11.57
CA SER A 62 -0.62 2.61 11.77
C SER A 62 -1.94 1.85 11.55
N LEU A 63 -3.04 2.32 12.13
CA LEU A 63 -4.37 1.73 11.92
C LEU A 63 -4.80 1.80 10.44
N SER A 64 -4.57 2.93 9.76
CA SER A 64 -4.91 3.09 8.34
C SER A 64 -4.12 2.11 7.45
N LEU A 65 -2.85 1.88 7.77
CA LEU A 65 -1.98 0.93 7.08
C LEU A 65 -2.39 -0.52 7.33
N ALA A 66 -2.78 -0.86 8.56
CA ALA A 66 -3.34 -2.17 8.88
C ALA A 66 -4.64 -2.44 8.08
N ILE A 67 -5.54 -1.47 8.02
CA ILE A 67 -6.77 -1.55 7.20
C ILE A 67 -6.41 -1.72 5.72
N THR A 68 -5.45 -0.94 5.22
CA THR A 68 -4.95 -1.04 3.83
C THR A 68 -4.45 -2.44 3.51
N ALA A 69 -3.63 -3.02 4.39
CA ALA A 69 -3.08 -4.36 4.23
C ALA A 69 -4.20 -5.42 4.18
N LEU A 70 -5.17 -5.35 5.10
CA LEU A 70 -6.30 -6.29 5.14
C LEU A 70 -7.15 -6.21 3.87
N LEU A 71 -7.51 -5.01 3.44
CA LEU A 71 -8.28 -4.80 2.21
C LEU A 71 -7.50 -5.31 0.98
N GLY A 72 -6.19 -5.04 0.93
CA GLY A 72 -5.28 -5.52 -0.10
C GLY A 72 -5.20 -7.04 -0.17
N ILE A 73 -5.04 -7.72 0.97
CA ILE A 73 -5.01 -9.19 1.06
C ILE A 73 -6.31 -9.77 0.50
N VAL A 74 -7.46 -9.28 0.99
CA VAL A 74 -8.75 -9.81 0.54
C VAL A 74 -8.95 -9.54 -0.95
N ALA A 75 -8.59 -8.35 -1.44
CA ALA A 75 -8.67 -8.01 -2.84
C ALA A 75 -7.77 -8.89 -3.73
N ALA A 76 -6.54 -9.19 -3.28
CA ALA A 76 -5.60 -10.04 -4.01
C ALA A 76 -6.16 -11.46 -4.24
N THR A 77 -6.90 -12.00 -3.27
CA THR A 77 -7.53 -13.33 -3.42
C THR A 77 -8.70 -13.35 -4.40
N LYS A 78 -9.40 -12.23 -4.58
CA LYS A 78 -10.67 -12.14 -5.34
C LYS A 78 -10.56 -11.46 -6.71
N THR A 79 -9.40 -10.92 -7.08
CA THR A 79 -9.22 -10.19 -8.35
C THR A 79 -8.55 -11.00 -9.46
N ARG A 80 -8.71 -10.53 -10.70
CA ARG A 80 -7.96 -10.98 -11.90
C ARG A 80 -6.48 -10.59 -11.82
N ILE A 81 -5.66 -11.13 -12.72
CA ILE A 81 -4.19 -11.11 -12.63
C ILE A 81 -3.57 -9.71 -12.43
N LEU A 82 -3.97 -8.70 -13.21
CA LEU A 82 -3.42 -7.34 -13.10
C LEU A 82 -3.85 -6.66 -11.78
N ALA A 83 -5.14 -6.69 -11.46
CA ALA A 83 -5.65 -6.10 -10.23
C ALA A 83 -5.13 -6.83 -8.98
N ARG A 84 -4.85 -8.14 -9.08
CA ARG A 84 -4.18 -8.91 -8.04
C ARG A 84 -2.76 -8.42 -7.81
N PHE A 85 -2.00 -8.22 -8.87
CA PHE A 85 -0.64 -7.69 -8.76
C PHE A 85 -0.62 -6.34 -8.05
N VAL A 86 -1.51 -5.43 -8.44
CA VAL A 86 -1.65 -4.11 -7.79
C VAL A 86 -2.08 -4.25 -6.32
N ALA A 87 -3.03 -5.14 -6.00
CA ALA A 87 -3.44 -5.40 -4.62
C ALA A 87 -2.29 -5.97 -3.77
N THR A 88 -1.49 -6.88 -4.33
CA THR A 88 -0.28 -7.41 -3.68
C THR A 88 0.74 -6.31 -3.44
N ALA A 89 0.97 -5.43 -4.42
CA ALA A 89 1.88 -4.30 -4.27
C ALA A 89 1.44 -3.34 -3.15
N LEU A 90 0.16 -2.93 -3.14
CA LEU A 90 -0.40 -2.12 -2.06
C LEU A 90 -0.25 -2.79 -0.69
N THR A 91 -0.53 -4.09 -0.62
CA THR A 91 -0.37 -4.87 0.62
C THR A 91 1.07 -4.83 1.11
N CYS A 92 2.04 -5.12 0.24
CA CYS A 92 3.46 -5.15 0.62
C CYS A 92 3.94 -3.76 1.06
N ILE A 93 3.57 -2.70 0.33
CA ILE A 93 3.89 -1.32 0.69
C ILE A 93 3.28 -0.99 2.06
N SER A 94 2.01 -1.30 2.28
CA SER A 94 1.35 -1.01 3.56
C SER A 94 1.96 -1.77 4.73
N VAL A 95 2.39 -3.02 4.55
CA VAL A 95 3.06 -3.80 5.60
C VAL A 95 4.44 -3.22 5.94
N VAL A 96 5.18 -2.74 4.93
CA VAL A 96 6.48 -2.08 5.16
C VAL A 96 6.31 -0.80 5.97
N PHE A 97 5.40 0.09 5.57
CA PHE A 97 5.14 1.31 6.32
C PHE A 97 4.55 1.00 7.70
N PHE A 98 3.62 0.05 7.81
CA PHE A 98 3.07 -0.34 9.12
C PHE A 98 4.16 -0.82 10.09
N ALA A 99 5.17 -1.54 9.59
CA ALA A 99 6.29 -1.95 10.42
C ALA A 99 7.25 -0.79 10.75
N ARG A 100 7.30 0.27 9.91
CA ARG A 100 8.07 1.48 10.18
C ARG A 100 7.42 2.36 11.24
N GLU A 101 6.10 2.55 11.16
CA GLU A 101 5.28 3.31 12.13
C GLU A 101 5.02 2.53 13.44
N MET A 102 5.70 1.40 13.64
CA MET A 102 5.63 0.68 14.91
C MET A 102 6.80 1.09 15.80
N PRO A 103 6.55 1.44 17.06
CA PRO A 103 7.62 1.72 18.01
C PRO A 103 8.57 0.52 18.12
N ILE A 104 9.85 0.79 18.30
CA ILE A 104 10.82 -0.28 18.58
C ILE A 104 10.59 -0.80 20.00
N CYS A 105 10.51 -2.13 20.15
CA CYS A 105 10.32 -2.74 21.46
C CYS A 105 11.41 -2.31 22.46
N ARG A 106 10.97 -1.65 23.53
CA ARG A 106 11.79 -1.13 24.64
C ARG A 106 11.07 -1.36 25.97
N GLY A 107 11.77 -1.24 27.10
CA GLY A 107 11.18 -1.52 28.42
C GLY A 107 9.88 -0.74 28.72
N SER A 108 9.68 0.43 28.10
CA SER A 108 8.48 1.26 28.21
C SER A 108 7.38 0.94 27.18
N VAL A 109 7.66 0.16 26.14
CA VAL A 109 6.71 -0.16 25.04
C VAL A 109 6.84 -1.64 24.67
N THR A 110 5.92 -2.45 25.19
CA THR A 110 5.99 -3.92 25.09
C THR A 110 4.76 -4.58 24.46
N VAL A 111 3.66 -3.86 24.31
CA VAL A 111 2.36 -4.42 23.86
C VAL A 111 2.15 -4.24 22.35
N TYR A 112 2.56 -3.10 21.80
CA TYR A 112 2.49 -2.78 20.38
C TYR A 112 3.88 -2.27 19.98
N CYS A 113 4.72 -3.12 19.39
CA CYS A 113 6.08 -2.77 19.01
C CYS A 113 6.68 -3.79 18.03
N VAL A 114 7.70 -3.37 17.28
CA VAL A 114 8.52 -4.24 16.43
C VAL A 114 9.93 -4.37 17.02
N SER A 115 10.51 -5.58 17.02
CA SER A 115 11.90 -5.71 17.44
C SER A 115 12.85 -5.21 16.35
N LYS A 116 14.01 -4.68 16.74
CA LYS A 116 15.06 -4.26 15.80
C LYS A 116 15.48 -5.38 14.83
N THR A 117 15.33 -6.64 15.24
CA THR A 117 15.63 -7.81 14.41
C THR A 117 14.50 -8.12 13.44
N TRP A 118 13.23 -7.95 13.84
CA TRP A 118 12.08 -8.28 13.01
C TRP A 118 11.80 -7.26 11.91
N LEU A 119 12.04 -5.97 12.17
CA LEU A 119 11.83 -4.91 11.18
C LEU A 119 12.49 -5.20 9.81
N PRO A 120 13.83 -5.44 9.71
CA PRO A 120 14.46 -5.74 8.44
C PRO A 120 13.98 -7.06 7.82
N ILE A 121 13.58 -8.04 8.64
CA ILE A 121 13.04 -9.32 8.16
C ILE A 121 11.68 -9.12 7.50
N ILE A 122 10.79 -8.34 8.11
CA ILE A 122 9.45 -8.02 7.56
C ILE A 122 9.61 -7.29 6.22
N ILE A 123 10.49 -6.29 6.16
CA ILE A 123 10.78 -5.54 4.94
C ILE A 123 11.32 -6.48 3.86
N ALA A 124 12.32 -7.32 4.19
CA ALA A 124 12.89 -8.28 3.25
C ALA A 124 11.85 -9.28 2.72
N ALA A 125 10.97 -9.78 3.59
CA ALA A 125 9.89 -10.68 3.21
C ALA A 125 8.88 -10.00 2.27
N ALA A 126 8.47 -8.77 2.56
CA ALA A 126 7.57 -8.00 1.70
C ALA A 126 8.19 -7.74 0.31
N VAL A 127 9.47 -7.37 0.26
CA VAL A 127 10.21 -7.19 -0.99
C VAL A 127 10.31 -8.50 -1.77
N LEU A 128 10.61 -9.61 -1.11
CA LEU A 128 10.69 -10.93 -1.74
C LEU A 128 9.33 -11.36 -2.33
N ILE A 129 8.24 -11.17 -1.59
CA ILE A 129 6.88 -11.45 -2.08
C ILE A 129 6.58 -10.61 -3.32
N LEU A 130 6.90 -9.32 -3.30
CA LEU A 130 6.69 -8.43 -4.44
C LEU A 130 7.54 -8.83 -5.65
N LEU A 131 8.79 -9.24 -5.42
CA LEU A 131 9.68 -9.74 -6.46
C LEU A 131 9.11 -11.01 -7.12
N ILE A 132 8.70 -12.00 -6.31
CA ILE A 132 8.08 -13.24 -6.80
C ILE A 132 6.79 -12.90 -7.57
N ALA A 133 5.95 -12.03 -7.04
CA ALA A 133 4.72 -11.60 -7.69
C ALA A 133 5.00 -10.93 -9.06
N THR A 134 6.06 -10.12 -9.13
CA THR A 134 6.50 -9.44 -10.36
C THR A 134 6.98 -10.44 -11.41
N ILE A 135 7.84 -11.39 -11.02
CA ILE A 135 8.35 -12.45 -11.91
C ILE A 135 7.19 -13.30 -12.44
N VAL A 136 6.30 -13.77 -11.55
CA VAL A 136 5.14 -14.59 -11.94
C VAL A 136 4.19 -13.82 -12.85
N PHE A 137 3.99 -12.52 -12.59
CA PHE A 137 3.13 -11.68 -13.39
C PHE A 137 3.67 -11.49 -14.81
N GLU A 138 4.95 -11.15 -14.95
CA GLU A 138 5.59 -10.97 -16.25
C GLU A 138 5.70 -12.30 -17.03
N TYR A 139 6.01 -13.40 -16.34
CA TYR A 139 6.06 -14.72 -16.97
C TYR A 139 4.70 -15.14 -17.54
N ARG A 140 3.61 -14.86 -16.82
CA ARG A 140 2.24 -15.21 -17.27
C ARG A 140 1.67 -14.22 -18.28
N HIS A 141 2.16 -12.99 -18.35
CA HIS A 141 1.70 -11.96 -19.26
C HIS A 141 2.92 -11.19 -19.79
N ARG A 142 3.39 -11.52 -20.99
CA ARG A 142 4.46 -10.75 -21.65
C ARG A 142 4.07 -9.28 -21.76
N GLY A 143 4.90 -8.38 -21.24
CA GLY A 143 4.59 -6.95 -21.13
C GLY A 143 3.56 -6.63 -20.05
N GLY A 144 3.44 -7.48 -19.03
CA GLY A 144 2.56 -7.26 -17.90
C GLY A 144 3.03 -6.05 -17.09
N ILE A 145 4.32 -5.98 -16.80
CA ILE A 145 4.93 -4.90 -16.02
C ILE A 145 4.67 -3.55 -16.69
N SER A 146 4.84 -3.45 -18.02
CA SER A 146 4.59 -2.19 -18.74
C SER A 146 3.13 -1.74 -18.67
N ARG A 147 2.17 -2.66 -18.45
CA ARG A 147 0.78 -2.29 -18.16
C ARG A 147 0.57 -1.89 -16.71
N ALA A 148 1.24 -2.56 -15.77
CA ALA A 148 1.11 -2.27 -14.34
C ALA A 148 1.69 -0.90 -13.95
N ILE A 149 2.83 -0.52 -14.55
CA ILE A 149 3.50 0.77 -14.27
C ILE A 149 2.95 1.92 -15.14
N HIS A 150 1.99 1.65 -16.02
CA HIS A 150 1.44 2.66 -16.91
C HIS A 150 0.83 3.81 -16.10
N PRO A 151 1.18 5.09 -16.34
CA PRO A 151 0.78 6.20 -15.48
C PRO A 151 -0.73 6.31 -15.26
N ARG A 152 -1.54 6.01 -16.28
CA ARG A 152 -3.00 5.97 -16.16
C ARG A 152 -3.53 4.98 -15.11
N LEU A 153 -2.77 3.93 -14.81
CA LEU A 153 -3.10 2.95 -13.76
C LEU A 153 -2.35 3.23 -12.46
N SER A 154 -1.04 3.50 -12.53
CA SER A 154 -0.15 3.59 -11.37
C SER A 154 -0.16 4.96 -10.68
N TRP A 155 -0.82 5.97 -11.23
CA TRP A 155 -0.77 7.33 -10.67
C TRP A 155 -1.15 7.45 -9.20
N PRO A 156 -2.08 6.69 -8.58
CA PRO A 156 -2.35 6.85 -7.15
C PRO A 156 -1.16 6.43 -6.29
N LEU A 157 -0.49 5.33 -6.68
CA LEU A 157 0.73 4.87 -6.01
C LEU A 157 1.90 5.81 -6.27
N GLY A 158 2.05 6.29 -7.50
CA GLY A 158 3.06 7.29 -7.83
C GLY A 158 2.86 8.60 -7.07
N PHE A 159 1.60 9.03 -6.90
CA PHE A 159 1.24 10.21 -6.13
C PHE A 159 1.49 10.01 -4.64
N ALA A 160 1.10 8.88 -4.07
CA ALA A 160 1.43 8.54 -2.67
C ALA A 160 2.95 8.53 -2.44
N ALA A 161 3.73 7.96 -3.37
CA ALA A 161 5.19 7.98 -3.27
C ALA A 161 5.78 9.39 -3.29
N VAL A 162 5.22 10.31 -4.08
CA VAL A 162 5.63 11.72 -4.07
C VAL A 162 5.30 12.38 -2.72
N VAL A 163 4.08 12.17 -2.21
CA VAL A 163 3.64 12.74 -0.92
C VAL A 163 4.52 12.25 0.23
N LEU A 164 4.78 10.93 0.31
CA LEU A 164 5.67 10.34 1.31
C LEU A 164 7.13 10.78 1.10
N GLY A 165 7.57 10.98 -0.14
CA GLY A 165 8.88 11.59 -0.40
C GLY A 165 8.99 13.02 0.14
N LEU A 166 7.90 13.78 0.11
CA LEU A 166 7.85 15.12 0.71
C LEU A 166 7.80 15.06 2.25
N SER A 167 7.19 14.04 2.87
CA SER A 167 7.25 13.90 4.34
C SER A 167 8.68 13.69 4.82
N GLN A 168 9.44 12.85 4.10
CA GLN A 168 10.84 12.57 4.42
C GLN A 168 11.74 13.82 4.24
N LEU A 169 11.35 14.77 3.39
CA LEU A 169 12.01 16.08 3.33
C LEU A 169 11.59 16.98 4.50
N ALA A 170 10.37 16.85 5.01
CA ALA A 170 9.92 17.56 6.21
C ALA A 170 10.64 17.07 7.47
N GLU A 171 10.84 15.74 7.57
CA GLU A 171 11.64 15.07 8.60
C GLU A 171 13.07 15.64 8.64
N GLN A 172 13.72 15.74 7.47
CA GLN A 172 15.08 16.31 7.35
C GLN A 172 15.18 17.80 7.73
N LEU A 173 14.05 18.51 7.78
CA LEU A 173 13.96 19.92 8.18
C LEU A 173 13.43 20.07 9.61
N ASP A 174 13.26 18.98 10.36
CA ASP A 174 12.70 18.93 11.71
C ASP A 174 11.28 19.53 11.82
N ILE A 175 10.48 19.44 10.75
CA ILE A 175 9.09 19.97 10.71
C ILE A 175 8.09 18.83 10.95
N VAL A 176 8.08 18.34 12.18
CA VAL A 176 7.33 17.15 12.62
C VAL A 176 5.84 17.19 12.24
N VAL A 177 5.13 18.30 12.50
CA VAL A 177 3.70 18.41 12.16
C VAL A 177 3.45 18.24 10.65
N MET A 178 4.37 18.74 9.82
CA MET A 178 4.26 18.63 8.37
C MET A 178 4.57 17.23 7.88
N GLU A 179 5.59 16.59 8.44
CA GLU A 179 5.93 15.19 8.22
C GLU A 179 4.72 14.29 8.48
N GLU A 180 4.23 14.27 9.71
CA GLU A 180 3.09 13.47 10.16
C GLU A 180 1.83 13.70 9.32
N SER A 181 1.57 14.96 8.94
CA SER A 181 0.42 15.30 8.10
C SER A 181 0.54 14.79 6.67
N LEU A 182 1.75 14.83 6.11
CA LEU A 182 2.04 14.31 4.77
C LEU A 182 2.00 12.78 4.77
N GLU A 183 2.48 12.12 5.82
CA GLU A 183 2.41 10.65 5.96
C GLU A 183 0.97 10.17 6.11
N SER A 184 0.22 10.80 7.01
CA SER A 184 -1.23 10.59 7.14
C SER A 184 -1.95 10.74 5.80
N TYR A 185 -1.57 11.70 4.96
CA TYR A 185 -2.17 11.88 3.63
C TYR A 185 -1.74 10.79 2.64
N GLY A 186 -0.45 10.47 2.59
CA GLY A 186 0.10 9.38 1.79
C GLY A 186 -0.58 8.04 2.08
N PHE A 187 -0.71 7.69 3.37
CA PHE A 187 -1.34 6.45 3.81
C PHE A 187 -2.85 6.44 3.56
N MET A 188 -3.52 7.59 3.61
CA MET A 188 -4.93 7.68 3.23
C MET A 188 -5.12 7.43 1.73
N ILE A 189 -4.22 7.92 0.86
CA ILE A 189 -4.25 7.59 -0.57
C ILE A 189 -4.11 6.07 -0.78
N LEU A 190 -3.22 5.40 -0.04
CA LEU A 190 -3.07 3.95 -0.08
C LEU A 190 -4.34 3.23 0.42
N THR A 191 -4.94 3.72 1.51
CA THR A 191 -6.16 3.17 2.11
C THR A 191 -7.33 3.23 1.13
N PHE A 192 -7.59 4.40 0.54
CA PHE A 192 -8.63 4.54 -0.47
C PHE A 192 -8.31 3.74 -1.73
N SER A 193 -7.03 3.55 -2.06
CA SER A 193 -6.62 2.74 -3.21
C SER A 193 -6.98 1.28 -2.98
N ALA A 194 -6.63 0.75 -1.80
CA ALA A 194 -6.98 -0.61 -1.40
C ALA A 194 -8.49 -0.80 -1.28
N ALA A 195 -9.22 0.16 -0.71
CA ALA A 195 -10.68 0.13 -0.61
C ALA A 195 -11.34 0.10 -2.00
N TRP A 196 -10.85 0.87 -2.95
CA TRP A 196 -11.35 0.86 -4.32
C TRP A 196 -11.08 -0.50 -5.01
N ILE A 197 -9.86 -1.05 -4.92
CA ILE A 197 -9.57 -2.36 -5.50
C ILE A 197 -10.39 -3.46 -4.81
N PHE A 198 -10.59 -3.38 -3.49
CA PHE A 198 -11.44 -4.30 -2.76
C PHE A 198 -12.89 -4.24 -3.24
N ARG A 199 -13.46 -3.04 -3.40
CA ARG A 199 -14.80 -2.85 -3.99
C ARG A 199 -14.86 -3.41 -5.40
N PHE A 200 -13.86 -3.12 -6.23
CA PHE A 200 -13.74 -3.64 -7.58
C PHE A 200 -13.65 -5.18 -7.60
N SER A 201 -12.95 -5.79 -6.64
CA SER A 201 -12.83 -7.25 -6.50
C SER A 201 -14.18 -7.94 -6.32
N ARG A 202 -15.12 -7.30 -5.60
CA ARG A 202 -16.47 -7.83 -5.40
C ARG A 202 -17.29 -7.89 -6.69
N SER A 203 -16.96 -7.05 -7.67
CA SER A 203 -17.60 -7.06 -8.98
C SER A 203 -17.00 -8.10 -9.94
N GLN A 204 -15.82 -8.65 -9.63
CA GLN A 204 -15.19 -9.67 -10.46
C GLN A 204 -15.61 -11.07 -9.98
N GLN A 205 -16.36 -11.80 -10.81
CA GLN A 205 -16.54 -13.24 -10.61
C GLN A 205 -15.21 -13.93 -10.95
N VAL A 206 -14.47 -14.33 -9.92
CA VAL A 206 -13.26 -15.14 -10.06
C VAL A 206 -13.46 -16.41 -9.23
N GLU A 207 -13.10 -17.56 -9.79
CA GLU A 207 -13.22 -18.84 -9.09
C GLU A 207 -12.51 -18.81 -7.72
N PRO A 208 -12.94 -19.59 -6.71
CA PRO A 208 -12.26 -19.67 -5.43
C PRO A 208 -10.77 -19.99 -5.55
N LEU A 209 -9.94 -19.43 -4.67
CA LEU A 209 -8.49 -19.58 -4.72
C LEU A 209 -8.06 -21.05 -4.65
N GLY A 210 -8.73 -21.86 -3.82
CA GLY A 210 -8.48 -23.30 -3.69
C GLY A 210 -8.69 -24.09 -4.98
N LYS A 211 -9.75 -23.78 -5.75
CA LYS A 211 -10.01 -24.44 -7.05
C LYS A 211 -8.92 -24.08 -8.07
N ARG A 212 -8.51 -22.80 -8.12
CA ARG A 212 -7.43 -22.32 -9.00
C ARG A 212 -6.06 -22.89 -8.64
N ALA A 213 -5.76 -23.00 -7.34
CA ALA A 213 -4.51 -23.58 -6.86
C ALA A 213 -4.42 -25.07 -7.22
N LYS A 214 -5.51 -25.83 -7.00
CA LYS A 214 -5.60 -27.24 -7.38
C LYS A 214 -5.43 -27.42 -8.89
N ALA A 215 -6.14 -26.64 -9.71
CA ALA A 215 -6.00 -26.69 -11.17
C ALA A 215 -4.57 -26.38 -11.65
N SER A 216 -3.91 -25.38 -11.03
CA SER A 216 -2.52 -25.02 -11.36
C SER A 216 -1.54 -26.13 -10.99
N LEU A 217 -1.68 -26.72 -9.79
CA LEU A 217 -0.88 -27.86 -9.34
C LEU A 217 -1.07 -29.08 -10.26
N THR A 218 -2.29 -29.32 -10.72
CA THR A 218 -2.59 -30.45 -11.60
C THR A 218 -1.91 -30.27 -12.97
N ARG A 219 -1.96 -29.06 -13.55
CA ARG A 219 -1.22 -28.74 -14.79
C ARG A 219 0.28 -28.89 -14.63
N PHE A 220 0.83 -28.41 -13.51
CA PHE A 220 2.27 -28.49 -13.26
C PHE A 220 2.73 -29.95 -13.13
N LYS A 221 2.00 -30.78 -12.38
CA LYS A 221 2.26 -32.23 -12.30
C LYS A 221 2.19 -32.90 -13.67
N HIS A 222 1.19 -32.55 -14.49
CA HIS A 222 1.04 -33.13 -15.83
C HIS A 222 2.17 -32.72 -16.79
N SER A 223 2.71 -31.50 -16.64
CA SER A 223 3.86 -31.02 -17.43
C SER A 223 5.18 -31.69 -17.03
N LEU A 224 5.33 -32.06 -15.75
CA LEU A 224 6.50 -32.79 -15.26
C LEU A 224 6.45 -34.28 -15.59
N SER A 225 5.26 -34.86 -15.72
CA SER A 225 5.08 -36.28 -16.06
C SER A 225 5.20 -36.59 -17.56
N ASN A 226 5.18 -35.57 -18.42
CA ASN A 226 5.32 -35.70 -19.88
C ASN A 226 6.73 -35.34 -20.38
N HIS A 227 7.70 -35.24 -19.47
CA HIS A 227 9.13 -35.13 -19.72
C HIS A 227 9.84 -36.33 -19.08
#